data_AF-A0A352SBH6-F1
#
_entry.id   AF-A0A352SBH6-F1
#
_cell.length_a   1.000
_cell.length_b   1.000
_cell.length_c   1.000
_cell.angle_alpha   90.00
_cell.angle_beta   90.00
_cell.angle_gamma   90.00
#
_symmetry.space_group_name_H-M   'P 1'
#
loop_
_entity.id
_entity.type
_entity.pdbx_description
1 polymer ?
#
loop_
_entity_poly.entity_id
_entity_poly.type
_entity_poly.pdbx_seq_one_letter_code
_entity_poly.pdbx_strand_id
1 'polypeptide(L)'
;GESGCGKTTLGRTIVGLQSATGGGLVFEGNRLAGTARARSPDLRRRVQIVFQNPDATLNPQKSVGETIRRPLELFGLVPVDEQA
;
A
#
# COMPACT_ATOMS: atom_id res chain seq x y z
N GLY A 1 19.34 6.74 7.06
CA GLY A 1 19.96 5.68 7.88
C GLY A 1 20.66 4.67 7.00
N GLU A 2 21.71 4.04 7.51
CA GLU A 2 22.55 3.06 6.82
C GLU A 2 21.76 1.84 6.31
N SER A 3 22.38 1.05 5.42
CA SER A 3 21.81 -0.24 5.01
C SER A 3 21.60 -1.12 6.25
N GLY A 4 20.46 -1.81 6.33
CA GLY A 4 20.14 -2.66 7.48
C GLY A 4 19.58 -1.96 8.73
N CYS A 5 19.53 -0.62 8.79
CA CYS A 5 19.03 0.09 9.98
C CYS A 5 17.50 0.01 10.21
N GLY A 6 16.78 -0.87 9.50
CA GLY A 6 15.36 -1.12 9.71
C GLY A 6 14.37 -0.24 8.93
N LYS A 7 14.81 0.62 8.01
CA LYS A 7 13.91 1.50 7.22
C LYS A 7 12.81 0.72 6.48
N THR A 8 13.16 -0.37 5.81
CA THR A 8 12.21 -1.21 5.07
C THR A 8 11.22 -1.88 6.01
N THR A 9 11.69 -2.36 7.16
CA THR A 9 10.86 -2.93 8.22
C THR A 9 9.85 -1.90 8.72
N LEU A 10 10.31 -0.68 9.05
CA LEU A 10 9.45 0.41 9.49
C LEU A 10 8.41 0.79 8.42
N GLY A 11 8.83 0.94 7.16
CA GLY A 11 7.91 1.24 6.06
C GLY A 11 6.83 0.19 5.90
N ARG A 12 7.20 -1.11 5.91
CA ARG A 12 6.25 -2.24 5.86
C ARG A 12 5.30 -2.25 7.05
N THR A 13 5.77 -1.88 8.24
CA THR A 13 4.94 -1.74 9.43
C THR A 13 3.93 -0.60 9.30
N ILE A 14 4.36 0.57 8.79
CA ILE A 14 3.47 1.72 8.56
C ILE A 14 2.35 1.37 7.59
N VAL A 15 2.67 0.72 6.46
CA VAL A 15 1.64 0.31 5.48
C VAL A 15 0.85 -0.94 5.86
N GLY A 16 1.17 -1.58 6.99
CA GLY A 16 0.45 -2.74 7.51
C GLY A 16 0.73 -4.06 6.78
N LEU A 17 1.90 -4.16 6.11
CA LEU A 17 2.45 -5.39 5.55
C LEU A 17 3.24 -6.21 6.59
N GLN A 18 3.62 -5.57 7.70
CA GLN A 18 4.26 -6.21 8.84
C GLN A 18 3.60 -5.70 10.12
N SER A 19 3.31 -6.60 11.06
CA SER A 19 2.77 -6.20 12.36
C SER A 19 3.86 -5.62 13.25
N ALA A 20 3.56 -4.52 13.95
CA ALA A 20 4.40 -4.04 15.03
C ALA A 20 4.35 -5.02 16.22
N THR A 21 5.49 -5.32 16.82
CA THR A 21 5.58 -6.17 18.03
C THR A 21 4.89 -5.51 19.23
N GLY A 22 4.87 -4.17 19.28
CA GLY A 22 4.24 -3.39 20.34
C GLY A 22 4.03 -1.94 19.94
N GLY A 23 3.37 -1.19 20.82
CA GLY A 23 3.03 0.21 20.57
C GLY A 23 1.82 0.39 19.66
N GLY A 24 1.78 1.50 18.94
CA GLY A 24 0.69 1.83 18.03
C GLY A 24 1.11 2.86 16.99
N LEU A 25 0.43 2.83 15.85
CA LEU A 25 0.57 3.82 14.79
C LEU A 25 -0.64 4.75 14.83
N VAL A 26 -0.40 6.04 14.67
CA VAL A 26 -1.44 7.06 14.56
C VAL A 26 -1.23 7.79 13.24
N PHE A 27 -2.31 7.97 12.49
CA PHE A 27 -2.34 8.74 11.26
C PHE A 27 -3.50 9.71 11.35
N GLU A 28 -3.20 11.01 11.26
CA GLU A 28 -4.19 12.09 11.38
C GLU A 28 -5.08 11.97 12.62
N GLY A 29 -4.45 11.76 13.79
CA GLY A 29 -5.16 11.62 15.07
C GLY A 29 -5.89 10.30 15.25
N ASN A 30 -5.95 9.43 14.24
CA ASN A 30 -6.65 8.15 14.31
C ASN A 30 -5.67 6.99 14.45
N ARG A 31 -5.99 6.04 15.34
CA ARG A 31 -5.19 4.83 15.51
C ARG A 31 -5.29 3.97 14.24
N LEU A 32 -4.15 3.66 13.63
CA LEU A 32 -4.10 2.73 12.52
C LEU A 32 -4.15 1.29 13.01
N ALA A 33 -4.98 0.48 12.36
CA ALA A 33 -4.92 -0.96 12.54
C ALA A 33 -3.54 -1.50 12.09
N GLY A 34 -3.04 -2.49 12.84
CA GLY A 34 -1.69 -3.04 12.63
C GLY A 34 -1.49 -3.74 11.28
N THR A 35 -2.57 -4.21 10.66
CA THR A 35 -2.54 -4.86 9.33
C THR A 35 -3.34 -4.06 8.31
N ALA A 36 -2.90 -4.07 7.06
CA ALA A 36 -3.60 -3.38 5.97
C ALA A 36 -5.03 -3.93 5.77
N ARG A 37 -5.23 -5.25 5.97
CA ARG A 37 -6.54 -5.91 5.83
C ARG A 37 -7.58 -5.40 6.83
N ALA A 38 -7.16 -4.98 8.02
CA ALA A 38 -8.03 -4.43 9.03
C ALA A 38 -8.33 -2.92 8.85
N ARG A 39 -7.77 -2.28 7.81
CA ARG A 39 -7.99 -0.87 7.50
C ARG A 39 -9.13 -0.71 6.50
N SER A 40 -9.89 0.38 6.65
CA SER A 40 -10.91 0.76 5.68
C SER A 40 -10.32 0.94 4.28
N PRO A 41 -11.12 0.79 3.20
CA PRO A 41 -10.67 1.10 1.84
C PRO A 41 -10.05 2.49 1.72
N ASP A 42 -10.63 3.49 2.38
CA ASP A 42 -10.11 4.86 2.43
C ASP A 42 -8.70 4.90 3.04
N LEU A 43 -8.50 4.32 4.23
CA LEU A 43 -7.17 4.29 4.86
C LEU A 43 -6.14 3.53 4.01
N ARG A 44 -6.54 2.45 3.31
CA ARG A 44 -5.66 1.72 2.38
C ARG A 44 -5.28 2.54 1.15
N ARG A 45 -6.15 3.43 0.68
CA ARG A 45 -5.86 4.37 -0.41
C ARG A 45 -4.90 5.47 0.05
N ARG A 46 -5.05 5.95 1.28
CA ARG A 46 -4.27 7.07 1.81
C ARG A 46 -2.86 6.67 2.29
N VAL A 47 -2.65 5.39 2.59
CA VAL A 47 -1.38 4.86 3.08
C VAL A 47 -0.89 3.74 2.15
N GLN A 48 0.01 4.08 1.23
CA GLN A 48 0.60 3.17 0.24
C GLN A 48 2.13 3.24 0.25
N ILE A 49 2.80 2.27 -0.36
CA ILE A 49 4.26 2.18 -0.43
C ILE A 49 4.72 2.00 -1.88
N VAL A 50 5.81 2.68 -2.22
CA VAL A 50 6.63 2.37 -3.40
C VAL A 50 7.84 1.58 -2.90
N PHE A 51 8.04 0.38 -3.45
CA PHE A 51 9.16 -0.48 -3.07
C PHE A 51 10.48 0.01 -3.66
N GLN A 52 11.60 -0.35 -3.04
CA GLN A 52 12.93 0.09 -3.47
C GLN A 52 13.27 -0.32 -4.91
N ASN A 53 12.78 -1.48 -5.34
CA ASN A 53 12.88 -1.96 -6.73
C ASN A 53 11.47 -1.93 -7.35
N PRO A 54 11.01 -0.76 -7.84
CA PRO A 54 9.65 -0.63 -8.37
C PRO A 54 9.44 -1.50 -9.62
N ASP A 55 10.47 -1.65 -10.46
CA ASP A 55 10.39 -2.42 -11.70
C ASP A 55 10.04 -3.90 -11.46
N ALA A 56 10.54 -4.47 -10.35
CA ALA A 56 10.22 -5.84 -9.95
C ALA A 56 8.76 -6.04 -9.53
N THR A 57 8.00 -4.96 -9.35
CA THR A 57 6.57 -5.01 -8.97
C THR A 57 5.63 -4.82 -10.16
N LEU A 58 6.16 -4.43 -11.32
CA LEU A 58 5.38 -4.27 -12.54
C LEU A 58 5.15 -5.63 -13.21
N ASN A 59 3.93 -5.87 -13.66
CA ASN A 59 3.64 -7.04 -14.50
C ASN A 59 3.92 -6.66 -15.97
N PRO A 60 4.93 -7.25 -16.65
CA PRO A 60 5.25 -6.90 -18.03
C PRO A 60 4.15 -7.27 -19.03
N GLN A 61 3.18 -8.11 -18.66
CA GLN A 61 2.01 -8.44 -19.47
C GLN A 61 0.91 -7.37 -19.40
N LYS A 62 1.07 -6.34 -18.54
CA LYS A 62 0.09 -5.29 -18.32
C LYS A 62 0.64 -3.97 -18.82
N SER A 63 -0.20 -3.23 -19.53
CA SER A 63 0.13 -1.87 -19.94
C SER A 63 0.24 -0.94 -18.71
N VAL A 64 0.93 0.19 -18.92
CA VAL A 64 0.97 1.28 -17.93
C VAL A 64 -0.46 1.74 -17.59
N GLY A 65 -1.32 1.86 -18.60
CA GLY A 65 -2.72 2.24 -18.43
C GLY A 65 -3.51 1.27 -17.54
N GLU A 66 -3.40 -0.03 -17.76
CA GLU A 66 -4.03 -1.05 -16.90
C GLU A 66 -3.50 -1.00 -15.46
N THR A 67 -2.19 -0.82 -15.30
CA THR A 67 -1.54 -0.74 -13.98
C THR A 67 -2.06 0.45 -13.18
N ILE A 68 -2.29 1.59 -13.83
CA ILE A 68 -2.87 2.79 -13.20
C ILE A 68 -4.39 2.64 -13.00
N ARG A 69 -5.11 2.05 -13.96
CA ARG A 69 -6.58 1.86 -13.87
C ARG A 69 -6.98 0.96 -12.71
N ARG A 70 -6.28 -0.15 -12.51
CA ARG A 70 -6.62 -1.15 -11.49
C ARG A 70 -6.83 -0.58 -10.07
N PRO A 71 -5.93 0.25 -9.50
CA PRO A 71 -6.17 0.86 -8.20
C PRO A 71 -7.30 1.90 -8.22
N LEU A 72 -7.53 2.61 -9.35
CA LEU A 72 -8.65 3.55 -9.46
C LEU A 72 -10.00 2.82 -9.38
N GLU A 73 -10.14 1.70 -10.07
CA GLU A 73 -11.32 0.83 -10.00
C GLU A 73 -11.49 0.22 -8.61
N LEU A 74 -10.41 -0.31 -8.03
CA LEU A 74 -10.41 -0.91 -6.69
C LEU A 74 -10.93 0.06 -5.62
N PHE A 75 -10.67 1.34 -5.78
CA PHE A 75 -11.11 2.39 -4.87
C PHE A 75 -12.38 3.13 -5.34
N GLY A 76 -13.04 2.65 -6.40
CA GLY A 76 -14.30 3.21 -6.90
C GLY A 76 -14.18 4.64 -7.44
N LEU A 77 -13.00 5.03 -7.93
CA LEU A 77 -12.75 6.35 -8.53
C LEU A 77 -13.14 6.42 -10.00
N VAL A 78 -13.25 5.27 -10.64
CA VAL A 78 -13.71 5.08 -12.02
C VAL A 78 -14.58 3.83 -12.06
N PRO A 79 -15.50 3.71 -13.04
CA PRO A 79 -16.23 2.46 -13.27
C PRO A 79 -15.27 1.30 -13.52
N VAL A 80 -15.63 0.10 -13.06
CA VAL A 80 -14.90 -1.12 -13.36
C VAL A 80 -15.10 -1.45 -14.83
N ASP A 81 -14.01 -1.61 -15.58
CA ASP A 81 -14.06 -2.11 -16.94
C ASP A 81 -14.27 -3.64 -16.93
N GLU A 82 -15.47 -4.09 -17.30
CA GLU A 82 -15.81 -5.52 -17.36
C GLU A 82 -15.22 -6.22 -18.59
N GLN A 83 -14.56 -5.49 -19.50
CA GLN A 83 -14.08 -6.02 -20.79
C GLN A 83 -12.57 -6.33 -20.83
N ALA A 84 -11.86 -6.24 -19.69
CA ALA A 84 -10.39 -6.37 -19.59
C ALA A 84 -9.88 -7.76 -19.15
#